data_AF-A0A3C0TWG0-F1
#
_entry.id   AF-A0A3C0TWG0-F1
#
_cell.length_a   1.000
_cell.length_b   1.000
_cell.length_c   1.000
_cell.angle_alpha   90.00
_cell.angle_beta   90.00
_cell.angle_gamma   90.00
#
_symmetry.space_group_name_H-M   'P 1'
#
loop_
_entity.id
_entity.type
_entity.pdbx_description
1 polymer ?
#
loop_
_entity_poly.entity_id
_entity_poly.type
_entity_poly.pdbx_seq_one_letter_code
_entity_poly.pdbx_strand_id
1 'polypeptide(L)' 'NDEIVPMKVMMAVKNKDTGEVTMKETVVDRDDCNRPDTTAEGLASLQPVRGPGNYITAGNAS' A
#
# COMPACT_ATOMS: atom_id res chain seq x y z
N ASN A 1 21.49 -3.40 -2.64
CA ASN A 1 20.89 -2.08 -2.91
C ASN A 1 20.98 -1.69 -4.38
N ASP A 2 21.30 -2.60 -5.30
CA ASP A 2 21.53 -2.28 -6.73
C ASP A 2 20.46 -2.89 -7.66
N GLU A 3 19.39 -3.44 -7.10
CA GLU A 3 18.32 -4.09 -7.87
C GLU A 3 17.26 -3.09 -8.38
N ILE A 4 16.97 -2.04 -7.63
CA ILE A 4 15.94 -1.04 -8.00
C ILE A 4 16.57 0.07 -8.83
N VAL A 5 16.11 0.23 -10.07
CA VAL A 5 16.55 1.30 -10.98
C VAL A 5 15.58 2.49 -10.87
N PRO A 6 16.05 3.71 -10.55
CA PRO A 6 15.18 4.87 -10.42
C PRO A 6 14.48 5.24 -11.74
N MET A 7 13.17 5.47 -11.69
CA MET A 7 12.37 5.87 -12.86
C MET A 7 11.60 7.16 -12.60
N LYS A 8 11.67 8.12 -13.53
CA LYS A 8 10.81 9.31 -13.54
C LYS A 8 9.43 8.95 -14.07
N VAL A 9 8.38 9.30 -13.32
CA VAL A 9 6.99 8.97 -13.64
C VAL A 9 6.04 10.12 -13.29
N MET A 10 4.87 10.13 -13.90
CA MET A 10 3.72 10.93 -13.46
C MET A 10 2.80 10.07 -12.59
N MET A 11 2.70 10.39 -11.31
CA MET A 11 1.91 9.66 -10.32
C MET A 11 0.54 10.31 -10.11
N ALA A 12 -0.52 9.51 -10.18
CA ALA A 12 -1.87 9.94 -9.78
C ALA A 12 -2.01 9.86 -8.26
N VAL A 13 -2.22 11.02 -7.61
CA VAL A 13 -2.37 11.15 -6.17
C VAL A 13 -3.84 11.42 -5.84
N LYS A 14 -4.48 10.46 -5.17
CA LYS A 14 -5.86 10.59 -4.71
C LYS A 14 -5.91 11.18 -3.30
N ASN A 15 -6.61 12.29 -3.14
CA ASN A 15 -6.96 12.83 -1.83
C ASN A 15 -7.95 11.88 -1.13
N LYS A 16 -7.62 11.44 0.08
CA LYS A 16 -8.45 10.47 0.83
C LYS A 16 -9.76 11.07 1.33
N ASP A 17 -9.80 12.38 1.57
CA ASP A 17 -10.97 13.07 2.14
C ASP A 17 -11.95 13.51 1.05
N THR A 18 -11.43 14.02 -0.08
CA THR A 18 -12.26 14.57 -1.17
C THR A 18 -12.43 13.61 -2.34
N GLY A 19 -11.57 12.60 -2.47
CA GLY A 19 -11.54 11.68 -3.60
C GLY A 19 -10.94 12.26 -4.89
N GLU A 20 -10.55 13.54 -4.89
CA GLU A 20 -9.93 14.21 -6.04
C GLU A 20 -8.59 13.57 -6.41
N VAL A 21 -8.31 13.42 -7.71
CA VAL A 21 -7.07 12.86 -8.23
C VAL A 21 -6.25 13.96 -8.90
N THR A 22 -5.00 14.13 -8.47
CA THR A 22 -4.04 15.09 -9.04
C THR A 22 -2.85 14.34 -9.64
N MET A 23 -2.18 14.93 -10.64
CA MET A 23 -0.99 14.33 -11.27
C MET A 23 0.28 15.01 -10.76
N LYS A 24 1.25 14.22 -10.27
CA LYS A 24 2.51 14.72 -9.71
C LYS A 24 3.69 14.03 -10.39
N GLU A 25 4.67 14.81 -10.86
CA GLU A 25 5.96 14.26 -11.30
C GLU A 25 6.76 13.75 -10.08
N THR A 26 7.24 12.52 -10.13
CA THR A 26 8.03 11.90 -9.05
C THR A 26 9.05 10.91 -9.60
N VAL A 27 9.97 10.49 -8.74
CA VAL A 27 10.91 9.39 -9.01
C VAL A 27 10.53 8.21 -8.12
N VAL A 28 10.40 7.02 -8.70
CA VAL A 28 10.25 5.77 -7.94
C VAL A 28 11.63 5.14 -7.82
N ASP A 29 12.17 5.10 -6.60
CA ASP A 29 13.52 4.60 -6.28
C ASP A 29 13.52 3.49 -5.21
N ARG A 30 12.34 3.10 -4.73
CA ARG A 30 12.11 2.10 -3.68
C ARG A 30 10.69 1.57 -3.75
N ASP A 31 10.46 0.43 -3.11
CA ASP A 31 9.12 -0.12 -2.92
C ASP A 31 8.28 0.76 -1.98
N ASP A 32 7.02 0.98 -2.37
CA ASP A 32 6.02 1.67 -1.56
C ASP A 32 5.08 0.69 -0.82
N CYS A 33 5.27 -0.63 -1.01
CA CYS A 33 4.44 -1.67 -0.43
C CYS A 33 4.80 -1.97 1.03
N ASN A 34 6.04 -1.69 1.43
CA ASN A 34 6.51 -1.94 2.80
C ASN A 34 5.68 -1.12 3.80
N ARG A 35 5.19 -1.79 4.85
CA ARG A 35 4.43 -1.19 5.95
C ARG A 35 5.24 -1.34 7.24
N PRO A 36 6.15 -0.41 7.57
CA PRO A 36 7.03 -0.54 8.74
C PRO A 36 6.26 -0.56 10.06
N ASP A 37 5.05 0.00 10.08
CA ASP A 37 4.16 0.03 11.23
C ASP A 37 3.32 -1.26 11.39
N THR A 38 3.60 -2.31 10.61
CA THR A 38 2.93 -3.60 10.75
C THR A 38 3.21 -4.20 12.12
N THR A 39 2.16 -4.46 12.89
CA THR A 39 2.22 -5.09 14.22
C THR A 39 1.26 -6.27 14.28
N ALA A 40 1.47 -7.19 15.23
CA ALA A 40 0.58 -8.34 15.41
C ALA A 40 -0.85 -7.89 15.72
N GLU A 41 -0.99 -6.86 16.56
CA GLU A 41 -2.25 -6.24 16.93
C GLU A 41 -2.93 -5.59 15.73
N GLY A 42 -2.16 -4.86 14.91
CA GLY A 42 -2.64 -4.25 13.67
C GLY A 42 -3.19 -5.31 12.70
N LEU A 43 -2.46 -6.41 12.50
CA LEU A 43 -2.88 -7.50 11.62
C LEU A 43 -4.15 -8.22 12.12
N ALA A 44 -4.25 -8.46 13.43
CA ALA A 44 -5.40 -9.12 14.05
C ALA A 44 -6.69 -8.29 13.94
N SER A 45 -6.58 -6.96 13.82
CA SER A 45 -7.73 -6.06 13.67
C SER A 45 -8.36 -6.06 12.27
N LEU A 46 -7.71 -6.67 11.28
CA LEU A 46 -8.15 -6.63 9.90
C LEU A 46 -9.32 -7.59 9.64
N GLN A 47 -10.31 -7.13 8.86
CA GLN A 47 -11.42 -7.97 8.45
C GLN A 47 -10.98 -9.00 7.39
N PRO A 48 -11.52 -10.23 7.42
CA PRO A 48 -11.23 -11.22 6.39
C PRO A 48 -11.76 -10.79 5.02
N VAL A 49 -10.92 -10.91 3.98
CA VAL A 49 -11.24 -10.44 2.62
C VAL A 49 -12.35 -11.26 1.95
N ARG A 50 -12.57 -12.52 2.39
CA ARG A 50 -13.64 -13.39 1.90
C ARG A 50 -14.89 -13.39 2.79
N GLY A 51 -14.97 -12.45 3.75
CA GLY A 51 -16.09 -12.32 4.67
C GLY A 51 -15.98 -13.18 5.95
N PRO A 52 -16.99 -13.10 6.84
CA PRO A 52 -16.97 -13.72 8.16
C PRO A 52 -16.68 -15.24 8.13
N GLY A 53 -15.93 -15.74 9.12
CA GLY A 53 -15.54 -17.16 9.22
C GLY A 53 -14.30 -17.55 8.42
N ASN A 54 -13.70 -16.61 7.67
CA ASN A 54 -12.43 -16.79 6.98
C ASN A 54 -11.27 -16.17 7.75
N TYR A 55 -10.04 -16.50 7.34
CA TYR A 55 -8.81 -16.12 8.07
C TYR A 55 -7.83 -15.26 7.26
N ILE A 56 -8.04 -15.17 5.93
CA ILE A 56 -7.20 -14.35 5.06
C ILE A 56 -7.72 -12.91 5.12
N THR A 57 -6.84 -11.99 5.48
CA THR A 57 -7.07 -10.54 5.60
C THR A 57 -6.16 -9.80 4.63
N ALA A 58 -6.37 -8.50 4.45
CA ALA A 58 -5.51 -7.68 3.59
C ALA A 58 -4.05 -7.62 4.04
N GLY A 59 -3.76 -7.93 5.31
CA GLY A 59 -2.40 -7.88 5.88
C GLY A 59 -1.62 -9.18 5.81
N ASN A 60 -2.28 -10.31 5.51
CA ASN A 60 -1.65 -11.62 5.38
C ASN A 60 -1.84 -12.26 3.98
N ALA A 61 -2.41 -11.49 3.05
CA ALA A 61 -2.52 -11.83 1.65
C ALA A 61 -1.43 -11.10 0.86
N SER A 62 -0.79 -11.80 -0.07
CA SER A 62 0.17 -11.26 -1.05
C SER A 62 -0.19 -11.71 -2.44
#